data_AF-A0A6J5F8M3-F1
#
_entry.id   AF-A0A6J5F8M3-F1
#
_cell.length_a   1.000
_cell.length_b   1.000
_cell.length_c   1.000
_cell.angle_alpha   90.00
_cell.angle_beta   90.00
_cell.angle_gamma   90.00
#
_symmetry.space_group_name_H-M   'P 1'
#
loop_
_entity.id
_entity.type
_entity.pdbx_description
1 polymer ?
#
loop_
_entity_poly.entity_id
_entity_poly.type
_entity_poly.pdbx_seq_one_letter_code
_entity_poly.pdbx_strand_id
1 'polypeptide(L)'
;MCGARSLRADLDQVRELDGAEVIARHDRSYDRGAQIEEPAYIETLVGVKHEARHHRRMDRLAKAALASKDLSRRAAECNANLGTITATLLRLLERYGAAQLQPAIDDALESGVPHPYAARVALERRSEARPLPPPLAVCLPPHVSQKDTPVRPHRLDTYDQLAGGSVELA
;
A
#
# COMPACT_ATOMS: atom_id res chain seq x y z
N MET A 1 26.38 -10.24 18.39
CA MET A 1 27.40 -11.31 18.46
C MET A 1 27.04 -12.32 17.39
N CYS A 2 27.96 -12.62 16.47
CA CYS A 2 27.72 -13.63 15.43
C CYS A 2 28.18 -14.97 16.01
N GLY A 3 27.24 -15.81 16.45
CA GLY A 3 27.55 -17.15 16.93
C GLY A 3 27.96 -18.06 15.77
N ALA A 4 28.80 -19.06 16.06
CA ALA A 4 29.24 -20.02 15.06
C ALA A 4 28.09 -20.99 14.76
N ARG A 5 27.45 -20.81 13.60
CA ARG A 5 26.40 -21.72 13.14
C ARG A 5 27.00 -23.01 12.60
N SER A 6 26.46 -24.15 13.04
CA SER A 6 26.87 -25.46 12.56
C SER A 6 25.65 -26.32 12.21
N LEU A 7 25.83 -27.20 11.23
CA LEU A 7 24.81 -28.16 10.79
C LEU A 7 25.22 -29.56 11.25
N ARG A 8 24.28 -30.29 11.86
CA ARG A 8 24.46 -31.69 12.27
C ARG A 8 23.34 -32.52 11.66
N ALA A 9 23.69 -33.64 11.03
CA ALA A 9 22.71 -34.53 10.43
C ALA A 9 22.91 -35.97 10.94
N ASP A 10 21.80 -36.65 11.21
CA ASP A 10 21.72 -38.10 11.42
C ASP A 10 20.89 -38.72 10.29
N LEU A 11 20.55 -40.01 10.37
CA LEU A 11 19.85 -40.70 9.27
C LEU A 11 18.44 -40.15 9.04
N ASP A 12 17.81 -39.64 10.10
CA ASP A 12 16.39 -39.26 10.09
C ASP A 12 16.23 -37.73 10.00
N GLN A 13 17.16 -36.95 10.54
CA GLN A 13 17.00 -35.51 10.71
C GLN A 13 18.27 -34.69 10.43
N VAL A 14 18.05 -33.42 10.10
CA VAL A 14 19.06 -32.37 10.01
C VAL A 14 18.73 -31.27 11.03
N ARG A 15 19.74 -30.85 11.80
CA ARG A 15 19.63 -29.85 12.86
C ARG A 15 20.58 -28.70 12.59
N GLU A 16 20.09 -27.47 12.67
CA GLU A 16 20.91 -26.25 12.70
C GLU A 16 21.15 -25.85 14.16
N LEU A 17 22.40 -25.57 14.50
CA LEU A 17 22.81 -25.14 15.83
C LEU A 17 23.48 -23.77 15.78
N ASP A 18 23.19 -22.92 16.77
CA ASP A 18 23.98 -21.72 17.08
C ASP A 18 24.75 -21.99 18.39
N GLY A 19 26.04 -22.30 18.29
CA GLY A 19 26.80 -22.84 19.41
C GLY A 19 26.27 -24.21 19.87
N ALA A 20 25.65 -24.28 21.05
CA ALA A 20 25.07 -25.49 21.63
C ALA A 20 23.54 -25.55 21.52
N GLU A 21 22.90 -24.45 21.11
CA GLU A 21 21.44 -24.35 20.99
C GLU A 21 20.98 -24.89 19.63
N VAL A 22 19.95 -25.75 19.61
CA VAL A 22 19.32 -26.23 18.37
C VAL A 22 18.25 -25.23 17.95
N ILE A 23 18.46 -24.55 16.84
CA ILE A 23 17.58 -23.46 16.37
C ILE A 23 16.57 -23.91 15.30
N ALA A 24 16.82 -25.02 14.61
CA ALA A 24 15.90 -25.61 13.65
C ALA A 24 16.10 -27.13 13.56
N ARG A 25 15.02 -27.87 13.28
CA ARG A 25 15.03 -29.31 13.01
C ARG A 25 14.20 -29.60 11.77
N HIS A 26 14.74 -30.41 10.87
CA HIS A 26 14.03 -30.84 9.67
C HIS A 26 14.25 -32.33 9.44
N ASP A 27 13.26 -33.01 8.85
CA ASP A 27 13.43 -34.37 8.39
C ASP A 27 14.46 -34.41 7.25
N ARG A 28 15.29 -35.44 7.24
CA ARG A 28 16.36 -35.57 6.27
C ARG A 28 15.80 -36.02 4.92
N SER A 29 15.98 -35.19 3.89
CA SER A 29 15.82 -35.61 2.50
C SER A 29 17.17 -35.84 1.84
N TYR A 30 17.21 -36.80 0.92
CA TYR A 30 18.34 -37.07 0.03
C TYR A 30 18.12 -36.49 -1.38
N ASP A 31 16.98 -35.83 -1.61
CA ASP A 31 16.64 -35.22 -2.88
C ASP A 31 17.49 -33.98 -3.15
N ARG A 32 18.16 -33.95 -4.30
CA ARG A 32 19.02 -32.84 -4.68
C ARG A 32 18.18 -31.61 -5.03
N GLY A 33 18.35 -30.54 -4.27
CA GLY A 33 17.70 -29.24 -4.53
C GLY A 33 16.24 -29.18 -4.07
N ALA A 34 15.76 -30.16 -3.29
CA ALA A 34 14.45 -30.09 -2.68
C ALA A 34 14.41 -28.97 -1.62
N GLN A 35 13.38 -28.13 -1.70
CA GLN A 35 13.09 -27.09 -0.72
C GLN A 35 12.20 -27.70 0.36
N ILE A 36 12.75 -27.87 1.56
CA ILE A 36 12.05 -28.42 2.72
C ILE A 36 11.74 -27.26 3.66
N GLU A 37 10.48 -26.89 3.74
CA GLU A 37 10.01 -25.82 4.63
C GLU A 37 9.10 -26.42 5.69
N GLU A 38 9.30 -26.00 6.94
CA GLU A 38 8.36 -26.33 8.00
C GLU A 38 7.22 -25.31 8.01
N PRO A 39 5.95 -25.74 7.86
CA PRO A 39 4.82 -24.82 7.75
C PRO A 39 4.73 -23.83 8.92
N ALA A 40 5.01 -24.28 10.15
CA ALA A 40 4.98 -23.45 11.35
C ALA A 40 6.00 -22.31 11.34
N TYR A 41 7.20 -22.55 10.78
CA TYR A 41 8.21 -21.49 10.62
C TYR A 41 7.82 -20.48 9.54
N ILE A 42 7.23 -20.95 8.44
CA ILE A 42 6.72 -20.06 7.40
C ILE A 42 5.61 -19.15 7.93
N GLU A 43 4.66 -19.70 8.69
CA GLU A 43 3.61 -18.92 9.35
C GLU A 43 4.17 -17.88 10.32
N THR A 44 5.17 -18.27 11.12
CA THR A 44 5.88 -17.35 12.02
C THR A 44 6.56 -16.22 11.24
N LEU A 45 7.26 -16.54 10.13
CA LEU A 45 7.88 -15.55 9.26
C LEU A 45 6.86 -14.63 8.59
N VAL A 46 5.69 -15.15 8.20
CA VAL A 46 4.59 -14.35 7.65
C VAL A 46 4.08 -13.37 8.70
N GLY A 47 3.87 -13.82 9.94
CA GLY A 47 3.46 -12.96 11.06
C GLY A 47 4.45 -11.83 11.32
N VAL A 48 5.75 -12.16 11.44
CA VAL A 48 6.81 -11.16 11.62
C VAL A 48 6.89 -10.19 10.45
N LYS A 49 6.81 -10.66 9.20
CA LYS A 49 6.80 -9.80 8.01
C LYS A 49 5.55 -8.92 7.93
N HIS A 50 4.41 -9.43 8.40
CA HIS A 50 3.18 -8.67 8.46
C HIS A 50 3.34 -7.49 9.42
N GLU A 51 3.85 -7.70 10.62
CA GLU A 51 4.11 -6.63 11.59
C GLU A 51 5.16 -5.64 11.08
N ALA A 52 6.25 -6.15 10.50
CA ALA A 52 7.28 -5.31 9.87
C ALA A 52 6.71 -4.42 8.76
N ARG A 53 5.64 -4.85 8.06
CA ARG A 53 4.96 -4.04 7.05
C ARG A 53 4.25 -2.83 7.66
N HIS A 54 3.68 -2.96 8.87
CA HIS A 54 3.07 -1.84 9.59
C HIS A 54 4.10 -0.78 9.95
N HIS A 55 5.23 -1.21 10.53
CA HIS A 55 6.35 -0.31 10.83
C HIS A 55 6.89 0.38 9.57
N ARG A 56 7.10 -0.36 8.47
CA ARG A 56 7.55 0.21 7.19
C ARG A 56 6.58 1.26 6.62
N ARG A 57 5.27 1.07 6.80
CA ARG A 57 4.24 2.03 6.37
C ARG A 57 4.33 3.33 7.17
N MET A 58 4.47 3.23 8.49
CA MET A 58 4.68 4.39 9.35
C MET A 58 6.00 5.10 9.03
N ASP A 59 7.08 4.35 8.80
CA ASP A 59 8.39 4.90 8.42
C ASP A 59 8.34 5.62 7.07
N ARG A 60 7.67 5.03 6.07
CA ARG A 60 7.47 5.66 4.76
C ARG A 60 6.71 6.98 4.89
N LEU A 61 5.65 6.99 5.70
CA LEU A 61 4.85 8.18 5.94
C LEU A 61 5.67 9.26 6.65
N ALA A 62 6.40 8.89 7.70
CA ALA A 62 7.26 9.79 8.47
C ALA A 62 8.42 10.39 7.64
N LYS A 63 8.94 9.64 6.67
CA LYS A 63 9.94 10.15 5.72
C LYS A 63 9.35 11.15 4.73
N ALA A 64 8.08 10.99 4.36
CA ALA A 64 7.41 11.86 3.40
C ALA A 64 6.82 13.12 4.05
N ALA A 65 6.27 13.00 5.26
CA ALA A 65 5.69 14.09 6.03
C ALA A 65 6.01 13.89 7.52
N LEU A 66 6.98 14.63 8.05
CA LEU A 66 7.42 14.52 9.44
C LEU A 66 6.27 14.75 10.44
N ALA A 67 5.33 15.65 10.14
CA ALA A 67 4.19 15.95 11.03
C ALA A 67 3.22 14.77 11.18
N SER A 68 3.32 13.75 10.31
CA SER A 68 2.55 12.52 10.49
C SER A 68 2.89 11.80 11.80
N LYS A 69 4.10 11.98 12.33
CA LYS A 69 4.51 11.41 13.63
C LYS A 69 3.69 12.02 14.76
N ASP A 70 3.58 13.34 14.79
CA ASP A 70 2.81 14.04 15.82
C ASP A 70 1.31 13.79 15.70
N LEU A 71 0.78 13.74 14.48
CA LEU A 71 -0.62 13.33 14.28
C LEU A 71 -0.86 11.91 14.77
N SER A 72 0.04 10.96 14.48
CA SER A 72 -0.09 9.58 14.95
C SER A 72 0.00 9.47 16.48
N ARG A 73 0.90 10.24 17.10
CA ARG A 73 1.04 10.31 18.57
C ARG A 73 -0.24 10.82 19.22
N ARG A 74 -0.77 11.96 18.78
CA ARG A 74 -2.02 12.52 19.31
C ARG A 74 -3.23 11.63 19.02
N ALA A 75 -3.26 10.96 17.87
CA ALA A 75 -4.30 9.99 17.56
C ALA A 75 -4.26 8.76 18.50
N ALA A 76 -3.06 8.30 18.89
CA ALA A 76 -2.89 7.24 19.87
C ALA A 76 -3.39 7.68 21.26
N GLU A 77 -3.10 8.92 21.66
CA GLU A 77 -3.62 9.53 22.90
C GLU A 77 -5.16 9.56 22.92
N CYS A 78 -5.79 9.75 21.75
CA CYS A 78 -7.25 9.69 21.58
C CYS A 78 -7.82 8.27 21.37
N ASN A 79 -7.02 7.22 21.58
CA ASN A 79 -7.39 5.81 21.38
C ASN A 79 -7.94 5.49 19.98
N ALA A 80 -7.49 6.24 18.96
CA ALA A 80 -7.90 6.05 17.58
C ALA A 80 -7.10 4.93 16.90
N ASN A 81 -7.71 4.27 15.89
CA ASN A 81 -7.06 3.17 15.18
C ASN A 81 -5.91 3.67 14.28
N LEU A 82 -4.68 3.51 14.76
CA LEU A 82 -3.46 3.91 14.04
C LEU A 82 -3.28 3.21 12.69
N GLY A 83 -3.75 1.96 12.56
CA GLY A 83 -3.70 1.23 11.30
C GLY A 83 -4.55 1.90 10.22
N THR A 84 -5.79 2.27 10.56
CA THR A 84 -6.71 2.97 9.66
C THR A 84 -6.21 4.38 9.33
N ILE A 85 -5.66 5.09 10.32
CA ILE A 85 -5.11 6.44 10.13
C ILE A 85 -3.91 6.40 9.19
N THR A 86 -2.96 5.50 9.44
CA THR A 86 -1.76 5.33 8.60
C THR A 86 -2.15 4.96 7.17
N ALA A 87 -3.10 4.03 6.99
CA ALA A 87 -3.59 3.65 5.66
C ALA A 87 -4.24 4.83 4.92
N THR A 88 -5.02 5.65 5.62
CA THR A 88 -5.67 6.83 5.04
C THR A 88 -4.65 7.89 4.64
N LEU A 89 -3.68 8.18 5.50
CA LEU A 89 -2.61 9.16 5.20
C LEU A 89 -1.72 8.72 4.04
N LEU A 90 -1.43 7.42 3.92
CA LEU A 90 -0.70 6.88 2.77
C LEU A 90 -1.47 7.03 1.45
N ARG A 91 -2.79 6.84 1.46
CA ARG A 91 -3.62 7.10 0.26
C ARG A 91 -3.62 8.58 -0.12
N LEU A 92 -3.66 9.47 0.86
CA LEU A 92 -3.53 10.92 0.62
C LEU A 92 -2.14 11.26 0.08
N LEU A 93 -1.09 10.63 0.61
CA LEU A 93 0.28 10.77 0.10
C LEU A 93 0.39 10.34 -1.36
N GLU A 94 -0.21 9.20 -1.73
CA GLU A 94 -0.20 8.69 -3.10
C GLU A 94 -0.97 9.59 -4.07
N ARG A 95 -2.02 10.27 -3.59
CA ARG A 95 -2.86 11.15 -4.42
C ARG A 95 -2.33 12.57 -4.57
N TYR A 96 -1.81 13.18 -3.50
CA TYR A 96 -1.43 14.61 -3.47
C TYR A 96 0.08 14.82 -3.36
N GLY A 97 0.86 13.79 -3.03
CA GLY A 97 2.29 13.87 -2.81
C GLY A 97 2.69 14.48 -1.46
N ALA A 98 3.99 14.33 -1.14
CA ALA A 98 4.57 14.75 0.15
C ALA A 98 4.47 16.26 0.40
N ALA A 99 4.70 17.06 -0.64
CA ALA A 99 4.74 18.52 -0.57
C ALA A 99 3.41 19.15 -0.10
N GLN A 100 2.29 18.51 -0.43
CA GLN A 100 0.96 18.98 -0.04
C GLN A 100 0.50 18.36 1.27
N LEU A 101 0.90 17.10 1.53
CA LEU A 101 0.46 16.37 2.71
C LEU A 101 1.03 16.94 4.02
N GLN A 102 2.32 17.28 4.05
CA GLN A 102 2.98 17.83 5.24
C GLN A 102 2.24 19.05 5.81
N PRO A 103 2.07 20.14 5.05
CA PRO A 103 1.45 21.34 5.60
C PRO A 103 -0.07 21.17 5.84
N ALA A 104 -0.73 20.22 5.17
CA ALA A 104 -2.12 19.89 5.48
C ALA A 104 -2.29 19.12 6.81
N ILE A 105 -1.30 18.32 7.19
CA ILE A 105 -1.25 17.70 8.52
C ILE A 105 -0.97 18.76 9.58
N ASP A 106 -0.10 19.73 9.29
CA ASP A 106 0.18 20.85 10.20
C ASP A 106 -1.10 21.65 10.48
N ASP A 107 -1.87 22.04 9.44
CA ASP A 107 -3.17 22.70 9.60
C ASP A 107 -4.15 21.88 10.47
N ALA A 108 -4.16 20.56 10.29
CA ALA A 108 -5.01 19.67 11.08
C ALA A 108 -4.61 19.64 12.56
N LEU A 109 -3.30 19.63 12.84
CA LEU A 109 -2.76 19.69 14.19
C LEU A 109 -3.04 21.03 14.88
N GLU A 110 -2.99 22.13 14.14
CA GLU A 110 -3.35 23.47 14.61
C GLU A 110 -4.85 23.59 14.92
N SER A 111 -5.71 22.97 14.11
CA SER A 111 -7.16 22.94 14.34
C SER A 111 -7.59 22.11 15.56
N GLY A 112 -6.65 21.45 16.24
CA GLY A 112 -6.91 20.66 17.45
C GLY A 112 -7.56 19.31 17.19
N VAL A 113 -7.70 18.90 15.92
CA VAL A 113 -8.31 17.61 15.54
C VAL A 113 -7.24 16.70 14.94
N PRO A 114 -6.62 15.80 15.75
CA PRO A 114 -5.59 14.87 15.28
C PRO A 114 -6.20 13.70 14.51
N HIS A 115 -6.94 13.99 13.44
CA HIS A 115 -7.64 12.99 12.63
C HIS A 115 -7.28 13.14 11.14
N PRO A 116 -7.07 12.04 10.39
CA PRO A 116 -6.73 12.09 8.96
C PRO A 116 -7.78 12.81 8.10
N TYR A 117 -9.03 12.90 8.57
CA TYR A 117 -10.08 13.66 7.91
C TYR A 117 -9.81 15.18 7.90
N ALA A 118 -9.25 15.73 8.99
CA ALA A 118 -8.91 17.15 9.05
C ALA A 118 -7.81 17.48 8.02
N ALA A 119 -6.81 16.60 7.88
CA ALA A 119 -5.79 16.72 6.84
C ALA A 119 -6.38 16.64 5.42
N ARG A 120 -7.38 15.78 5.20
CA ARG A 120 -8.12 15.70 3.92
C ARG A 120 -8.84 17.01 3.59
N VAL A 121 -9.54 17.60 4.56
CA VAL A 121 -10.24 18.88 4.39
C VAL A 121 -9.25 20.02 4.10
N ALA A 122 -8.11 20.04 4.79
CA ALA A 122 -7.05 21.02 4.51
C ALA A 122 -6.48 20.86 3.09
N LEU A 123 -6.25 19.62 2.63
CA LEU A 123 -5.83 19.33 1.25
C LEU A 123 -6.84 19.81 0.22
N GLU A 124 -8.13 19.62 0.48
CA GLU A 124 -9.22 20.02 -0.41
C GLU A 124 -9.28 21.55 -0.55
N ARG A 125 -9.28 22.28 0.58
CA ARG A 125 -9.21 23.76 0.59
C ARG A 125 -7.98 24.30 -0.16
N ARG A 126 -6.82 23.67 0.03
CA ARG A 126 -5.57 24.04 -0.66
C ARG A 126 -5.62 23.74 -2.16
N SER A 127 -6.37 22.72 -2.57
CA SER A 127 -6.57 22.37 -3.96
C SER A 127 -7.49 23.37 -4.65
N GLU A 128 -8.58 23.78 -3.99
CA GLU A 128 -9.49 24.82 -4.50
C GLU A 128 -8.81 26.18 -4.66
N ALA A 129 -7.89 26.52 -3.75
CA ALA A 129 -7.15 27.77 -3.79
C ALA A 129 -6.11 27.84 -4.94
N ARG A 130 -5.77 26.71 -5.58
CA ARG A 130 -4.89 26.67 -6.74
C ARG A 130 -5.72 26.36 -8.00
N PRO A 131 -5.57 27.12 -9.09
CA PRO A 131 -6.19 26.79 -10.38
C PRO A 131 -5.42 25.65 -11.08
N LEU A 132 -5.19 24.54 -10.38
CA LEU A 132 -4.71 23.30 -10.98
C LEU A 132 -5.91 22.36 -11.17
N PRO A 133 -5.96 21.58 -12.26
CA PRO A 133 -6.94 20.52 -12.39
C PRO A 133 -6.83 19.57 -11.18
N PRO A 134 -7.97 19.12 -10.63
CA PRO A 134 -7.96 18.30 -9.43
C PRO A 134 -7.15 17.03 -9.67
N PRO A 135 -6.32 16.58 -8.71
CA PRO A 135 -5.62 15.31 -8.80
C PRO A 135 -6.66 14.18 -8.71
N LEU A 136 -7.20 13.80 -9.86
CA LEU A 136 -8.00 12.60 -10.04
C LEU A 136 -7.03 11.43 -10.10
N ALA A 137 -6.84 10.76 -8.98
CA ALA A 137 -6.23 9.45 -8.99
C ALA A 137 -7.24 8.48 -9.62
N VAL A 138 -7.21 8.36 -10.95
CA VAL A 138 -7.89 7.26 -11.63
C VAL A 138 -7.00 6.04 -11.40
N CYS A 139 -7.20 5.36 -10.26
CA CYS A 139 -6.56 4.08 -9.98
C CYS A 139 -7.20 3.01 -10.87
N LEU A 140 -6.91 3.05 -12.17
CA LEU A 140 -7.31 2.03 -13.11
C LEU A 140 -6.45 0.78 -12.88
N PRO A 141 -7.04 -0.41 -12.82
CA PRO A 141 -6.28 -1.65 -12.89
C PRO A 141 -5.41 -1.68 -14.15
N PRO A 142 -4.24 -2.34 -14.14
CA PRO A 142 -3.32 -2.34 -15.29
C PRO A 142 -3.98 -2.76 -16.60
N HIS A 143 -4.90 -3.73 -16.53
CA HIS A 143 -5.65 -4.24 -17.69
C HIS A 143 -6.68 -3.25 -18.24
N VAL A 144 -7.08 -2.22 -17.49
CA VAL A 144 -7.97 -1.14 -17.93
C VAL A 144 -7.15 0.01 -18.51
N SER A 145 -6.05 0.41 -17.87
CA SER A 145 -5.12 1.41 -18.42
C SER A 145 -4.57 0.99 -19.78
N GLN A 146 -4.31 -0.31 -19.99
CA GLN A 146 -3.89 -0.84 -21.30
C GLN A 146 -4.96 -0.73 -22.38
N LYS A 147 -6.24 -0.69 -22.00
CA LYS A 147 -7.38 -0.54 -22.92
C LYS A 147 -7.67 0.92 -23.26
N ASP A 148 -6.98 1.87 -22.63
CA ASP A 148 -7.09 3.31 -22.88
C ASP A 148 -6.32 3.72 -24.14
N THR A 149 -6.53 2.95 -25.22
CA THR A 149 -6.03 3.26 -26.55
C THR A 149 -7.09 4.09 -27.26
N PRO A 150 -6.75 5.24 -27.87
CA PRO A 150 -7.71 6.07 -28.59
C PRO A 150 -8.41 5.24 -29.68
N VAL A 151 -9.67 4.86 -29.43
CA VAL A 151 -10.49 4.11 -30.38
C VAL A 151 -10.90 5.07 -31.49
N ARG A 152 -10.58 4.71 -32.74
CA ARG A 152 -11.08 5.44 -33.90
C ARG A 152 -12.61 5.26 -33.95
N PRO A 153 -13.40 6.32 -33.78
CA PRO A 153 -14.85 6.19 -33.85
C PRO A 153 -15.26 5.72 -35.25
N HIS A 154 -16.27 4.86 -35.33
CA HIS A 154 -16.85 4.49 -36.61
C HIS A 154 -17.53 5.71 -37.24
N ARG A 155 -17.56 5.76 -38.58
CA ARG A 155 -18.28 6.82 -39.31
C ARG A 155 -19.77 6.70 -38.98
N LEU A 156 -20.35 7.78 -38.49
CA LEU A 156 -21.75 7.80 -38.06
C LEU A 156 -22.73 7.77 -39.24
N ASP A 157 -22.26 8.12 -40.45
CA ASP A 157 -22.99 8.08 -41.73
C ASP A 157 -23.66 6.72 -42.01
N THR A 158 -23.18 5.63 -41.40
CA THR A 158 -23.77 4.28 -41.49
C THR A 158 -25.10 4.17 -40.74
N TYR A 159 -25.32 4.98 -39.69
CA TYR A 159 -26.58 5.01 -38.95
C TYR A 159 -27.67 5.79 -39.68
N ASP A 160 -27.31 6.78 -40.48
CA ASP A 160 -28.27 7.52 -41.33
C ASP A 160 -28.98 6.58 -42.31
N GLN A 161 -28.34 5.47 -42.69
CA GLN A 161 -28.92 4.44 -43.55
C GLN A 161 -29.93 3.54 -42.82
N LEU A 162 -29.83 3.44 -41.48
CA LEU A 162 -30.82 2.74 -40.64
C LEU A 162 -32.06 3.61 -40.38
N ALA A 163 -31.91 4.94 -40.46
CA ALA A 163 -33.02 5.89 -40.40
C ALA A 163 -33.72 6.11 -41.77
N GLY A 164 -33.27 5.44 -42.83
CA GLY A 164 -33.79 5.54 -44.20
C GLY A 164 -35.20 4.96 -44.44
N GLY A 165 -36.01 4.82 -43.38
CA GLY A 165 -37.44 4.52 -43.48
C GLY A 165 -38.24 5.70 -42.94
N SER A 166 -38.88 6.46 -43.84
CA SER A 166 -39.86 7.52 -43.59
C SER A 166 -39.35 8.83 -42.94
N VAL A 167 -38.87 9.76 -43.78
CA VAL A 167 -39.29 11.16 -43.65
C VAL A 167 -39.76 11.63 -45.02
N GLU A 168 -41.06 11.50 -45.24
CA GLU A 168 -41.79 12.16 -46.31
C GLU A 168 -41.85 13.65 -45.96
N LEU A 169 -41.14 14.48 -46.72
CA LEU A 169 -41.28 15.94 -46.69
C LEU A 169 -42.11 16.33 -47.93
N ALA A 170 -43.42 16.47 -47.72
CA ALA A 170 -44.35 17.24 -48.53
C ALA A 170 -45.41 17.87 -47.61
#